data_AF-A0A3M1BKN9-F1
#
_entry.id   AF-A0A3M1BKN9-F1
#
_cell.length_a   1.000
_cell.length_b   1.000
_cell.length_c   1.000
_cell.angle_alpha   90.00
_cell.angle_beta   90.00
_cell.angle_gamma   90.00
#
_symmetry.space_group_name_H-M   'P 1'
#
loop_
_entity.id
_entity.type
_entity.pdbx_description
1 polymer ?
#
loop_
_entity_poly.entity_id
_entity_poly.type
_entity_poly.pdbx_seq_one_letter_code
_entity_poly.pdbx_strand_id
1 'polypeptide(L)'
;MTWDEYARNPAVDAAISRLVYGLGWFYLSCALAAAFITRLGRWGRALMVAGSIGLVFLAVAYTKARFYHFGQFFEYALQFGSPLFLIFLLKHGLTDRLVLTMKIATSLTFTCHGLYAIGYYPVPGLFMSMTIHILGTDAAQTIMFLKTAGILDFLVAVGIFLPARFSRWFLLYAVFWGAATAAARVLGNFYWQFPLDSLHQWVYEMVYRFPHFLIPAALFLKARAQRQRG
;
A
#
# COMPACT_ATOMS: atom_id res chain seq x y z
N MET A 1 -35.04 11.59 -3.09
CA MET A 1 -33.97 12.47 -3.59
C MET A 1 -33.43 11.87 -4.87
N THR A 2 -33.49 12.60 -5.97
CA THR A 2 -32.88 12.20 -7.26
C THR A 2 -31.35 12.33 -7.19
N TRP A 3 -30.63 11.79 -8.18
CA TRP A 3 -29.17 11.89 -8.19
C TRP A 3 -28.69 13.35 -8.28
N ASP A 4 -29.35 14.17 -9.11
CA ASP A 4 -29.02 15.59 -9.26
C ASP A 4 -29.29 16.38 -7.98
N GLU A 5 -30.42 16.12 -7.32
CA GLU A 5 -30.74 16.71 -6.01
C GLU A 5 -29.71 16.32 -4.95
N TYR A 6 -29.25 15.06 -4.94
CA TYR A 6 -28.23 14.59 -4.01
C TYR A 6 -26.88 15.27 -4.25
N ALA A 7 -26.44 15.30 -5.51
CA ALA A 7 -25.12 15.82 -5.90
C ALA A 7 -24.97 17.33 -5.68
N ARG A 8 -26.07 18.07 -5.76
CA ARG A 8 -26.08 19.53 -5.54
C ARG A 8 -26.46 19.93 -4.13
N ASN A 9 -26.73 18.98 -3.23
CA ASN A 9 -27.19 19.30 -1.88
C ASN A 9 -26.03 19.80 -1.00
N PRO A 10 -26.03 21.05 -0.52
CA PRO A 10 -24.93 21.59 0.29
C PRO A 10 -24.79 20.91 1.64
N ALA A 11 -25.88 20.39 2.23
CA ALA A 11 -25.81 19.68 3.50
C ALA A 11 -25.18 18.29 3.34
N VAL A 12 -25.41 17.61 2.21
CA VAL A 12 -24.73 16.35 1.86
C VAL A 12 -23.23 16.61 1.67
N ASP A 13 -22.86 17.61 0.89
CA ASP A 13 -21.45 17.96 0.65
C ASP A 13 -20.73 18.33 1.96
N ALA A 14 -21.35 19.15 2.81
CA ALA A 14 -20.81 19.48 4.13
C ALA A 14 -20.69 18.25 5.05
N ALA A 15 -21.63 17.29 4.97
CA ALA A 15 -21.53 16.03 5.72
C ALA A 15 -20.37 15.16 5.23
N ILE A 16 -20.19 15.01 3.92
CA ILE A 16 -19.06 14.30 3.31
C ILE A 16 -17.74 14.94 3.72
N SER A 17 -17.63 16.27 3.60
CA SER A 17 -16.43 17.02 3.99
C SER A 17 -16.08 16.82 5.46
N ARG A 18 -17.06 16.92 6.37
CA ARG A 18 -16.85 16.65 7.81
C ARG A 18 -16.39 15.21 8.07
N LEU A 19 -16.94 14.24 7.35
CA LEU A 19 -16.50 12.85 7.45
C LEU A 19 -15.05 12.68 6.99
N VAL A 20 -14.67 13.30 5.87
CA VAL A 20 -13.29 13.27 5.34
C VAL A 20 -12.32 13.88 6.35
N TYR A 21 -12.59 15.06 6.88
CA TYR A 21 -11.75 15.69 7.91
C TYR A 21 -11.68 14.85 9.19
N GLY A 22 -12.81 14.29 9.63
CA GLY A 22 -12.87 13.40 10.80
C GLY A 22 -12.00 12.16 10.64
N LEU A 23 -12.02 11.52 9.47
CA LEU A 23 -11.14 10.39 9.15
C LEU A 23 -9.67 10.82 9.10
N GLY A 24 -9.37 12.01 8.59
CA GLY A 24 -8.03 12.59 8.61
C GLY A 24 -7.47 12.72 10.03
N TRP A 25 -8.23 13.33 10.94
CA TRP A 25 -7.85 13.45 12.36
C TRP A 25 -7.75 12.09 13.06
N PHE A 26 -8.63 11.15 12.71
CA PHE A 26 -8.56 9.78 13.20
C PHE A 26 -7.24 9.10 12.81
N TYR A 27 -6.84 9.14 11.54
CA TYR A 27 -5.60 8.52 11.09
C TYR A 27 -4.34 9.26 11.57
N LEU A 28 -4.40 10.58 11.78
CA LEU A 28 -3.33 11.31 12.46
C LEU A 28 -3.17 10.82 13.90
N SER A 29 -4.29 10.60 14.61
CA SER A 29 -4.28 10.05 15.97
C SER A 29 -3.72 8.63 15.99
N CYS A 30 -4.04 7.79 15.00
CA CYS A 30 -3.40 6.49 14.82
C CYS A 30 -1.88 6.63 14.60
N ALA A 31 -1.43 7.52 13.73
CA ALA A 31 0.00 7.73 13.47
C ALA A 31 0.77 8.13 14.74
N LEU A 32 0.24 9.10 15.50
CA LEU A 32 0.80 9.50 16.79
C LEU A 32 0.78 8.34 17.79
N ALA A 33 -0.31 7.57 17.83
CA ALA A 33 -0.43 6.42 18.70
C ALA A 33 0.57 5.30 18.36
N ALA A 34 0.90 5.11 17.08
CA ALA A 34 1.92 4.17 16.64
C ALA A 34 3.32 4.60 17.13
N ALA A 35 3.65 5.90 17.02
CA ALA A 35 4.92 6.44 17.48
C ALA A 35 5.11 6.33 19.02
N PHE A 36 4.03 6.45 19.78
CA PHE A 36 4.06 6.38 21.25
C PHE A 36 3.39 5.13 21.83
N ILE A 37 3.31 4.05 21.04
CA ILE A 37 2.51 2.87 21.37
C ILE A 37 2.93 2.19 22.68
N THR A 38 4.24 2.22 23.00
CA THR A 38 4.79 1.66 24.25
C THR A 38 4.35 2.47 25.48
N ARG A 39 4.13 3.79 25.34
CA ARG A 39 3.65 4.67 26.41
C ARG A 39 2.13 4.60 26.56
N LEU A 40 1.39 4.48 25.45
CA LEU A 40 -0.08 4.44 25.46
C LEU A 40 -0.66 3.06 25.85
N GLY A 41 0.17 2.02 25.83
CA GLY A 41 -0.20 0.69 26.33
C GLY A 41 -1.40 0.09 25.60
N ARG A 42 -2.53 -0.10 26.31
CA ARG A 42 -3.75 -0.70 25.72
C ARG A 42 -4.47 0.23 24.75
N TRP A 43 -4.40 1.55 24.97
CA TRP A 43 -5.10 2.54 24.14
C TRP A 43 -4.43 2.71 22.79
N GLY A 44 -3.10 2.73 22.76
CA GLY A 44 -2.35 2.71 21.49
C GLY A 44 -2.66 1.47 20.66
N ARG A 45 -2.74 0.30 21.31
CA ARG A 45 -3.13 -0.95 20.65
C ARG A 45 -4.57 -0.93 20.13
N ALA A 46 -5.52 -0.40 20.90
CA ALA A 46 -6.90 -0.24 20.46
C ALA A 46 -7.01 0.68 19.24
N LEU A 47 -6.28 1.80 19.22
CA LEU A 47 -6.21 2.71 18.07
C LEU A 47 -5.59 2.05 16.83
N MET A 48 -4.59 1.17 16.99
CA MET A 48 -4.03 0.41 15.87
C MET A 48 -5.04 -0.59 15.29
N VAL A 49 -5.80 -1.29 16.14
CA VAL A 49 -6.87 -2.19 15.69
C VAL A 49 -7.97 -1.41 14.98
N ALA A 50 -8.43 -0.30 15.57
CA ALA A 50 -9.42 0.58 14.95
C ALA A 50 -8.92 1.11 13.59
N GLY A 51 -7.65 1.53 13.52
CA GLY A 51 -7.02 1.97 12.28
C GLY A 51 -7.01 0.89 11.22
N SER A 52 -6.64 -0.35 11.56
CA SER A 52 -6.72 -1.49 10.64
C SER A 52 -8.13 -1.77 10.15
N ILE A 53 -9.15 -1.73 11.02
CA ILE A 53 -10.56 -1.90 10.62
C ILE A 53 -10.98 -0.79 9.65
N GLY A 54 -10.61 0.46 9.95
CA GLY A 54 -10.84 1.59 9.06
C GLY A 54 -10.18 1.41 7.69
N LEU A 55 -8.95 0.89 7.65
CA LEU A 55 -8.23 0.62 6.40
C LEU A 55 -8.86 -0.54 5.61
N VAL A 56 -9.41 -1.56 6.28
CA VAL A 56 -10.22 -2.60 5.63
C VAL A 56 -11.47 -1.99 4.99
N PHE A 57 -12.19 -1.13 5.73
CA PHE A 57 -13.35 -0.44 5.17
C PHE A 57 -12.99 0.41 3.95
N LEU A 58 -11.86 1.14 4.02
CA LEU A 58 -11.33 1.91 2.90
C LEU A 58 -10.99 1.01 1.70
N ALA A 59 -10.34 -0.15 1.93
CA ALA A 59 -10.04 -1.11 0.87
C ALA A 59 -11.32 -1.66 0.21
N VAL A 60 -12.37 -1.91 0.99
CA VAL A 60 -13.69 -2.31 0.45
C VAL A 60 -14.30 -1.18 -0.39
N ALA A 61 -14.24 0.07 0.07
CA ALA A 61 -14.72 1.22 -0.68
C ALA A 61 -14.00 1.39 -2.02
N TYR A 62 -12.66 1.27 -2.04
CA TYR A 62 -11.88 1.29 -3.28
C TYR A 62 -12.20 0.12 -4.21
N THR A 63 -12.44 -1.06 -3.65
CA THR A 63 -12.84 -2.25 -4.43
C THR A 63 -14.20 -2.03 -5.10
N LYS A 64 -15.17 -1.46 -4.37
CA LYS A 64 -16.46 -1.07 -4.93
C LYS A 64 -16.30 -0.01 -6.03
N ALA A 65 -15.45 1.00 -5.82
CA ALA A 65 -15.16 2.02 -6.83
C ALA A 65 -14.48 1.46 -8.10
N ARG A 66 -13.87 0.28 -8.00
CA ARG A 66 -13.28 -0.48 -9.11
C ARG A 66 -14.17 -1.64 -9.58
N PHE A 67 -15.49 -1.47 -9.53
CA PHE A 67 -16.47 -2.47 -10.00
C PHE A 67 -16.25 -3.87 -9.41
N TYR A 68 -15.88 -3.94 -8.13
CA TYR A 68 -15.65 -5.18 -7.38
C TYR A 68 -14.49 -6.05 -7.90
N HIS A 69 -13.46 -5.45 -8.51
CA HIS A 69 -12.21 -6.15 -8.77
C HIS A 69 -11.54 -6.56 -7.44
N PHE A 70 -11.70 -7.82 -7.02
CA PHE A 70 -11.17 -8.31 -5.74
C PHE A 70 -9.65 -8.18 -5.59
N GLY A 71 -8.91 -8.15 -6.70
CA GLY A 71 -7.49 -7.80 -6.67
C GLY A 71 -7.23 -6.45 -6.00
N GLN A 72 -8.12 -5.47 -6.15
CA GLN A 72 -8.01 -4.18 -5.48
C GLN A 72 -7.94 -4.36 -3.95
N PHE A 73 -8.82 -5.17 -3.37
CA PHE A 73 -8.87 -5.37 -1.92
C PHE A 73 -7.56 -5.96 -1.38
N PHE A 74 -7.05 -6.99 -2.05
CA PHE A 74 -5.84 -7.70 -1.62
C PHE A 74 -4.55 -6.93 -1.94
N GLU A 75 -4.55 -5.98 -2.88
CA GLU A 75 -3.46 -5.01 -3.06
C GLU A 75 -3.25 -4.18 -1.78
N TYR A 76 -4.30 -3.94 -1.00
CA TYR A 76 -4.26 -3.20 0.27
C TYR A 76 -3.84 -4.07 1.48
N ALA A 77 -3.52 -5.36 1.29
CA ALA A 77 -3.27 -6.30 2.39
C ALA A 77 -2.13 -5.87 3.32
N LEU A 78 -1.02 -5.37 2.77
CA LEU A 78 0.08 -4.85 3.58
C LEU A 78 -0.32 -3.58 4.36
N GLN A 79 -1.21 -2.75 3.81
CA GLN A 79 -1.60 -1.50 4.44
C GLN A 79 -2.46 -1.75 5.68
N PHE A 80 -3.59 -2.46 5.54
CA PHE A 80 -4.42 -2.76 6.69
C PHE A 80 -3.80 -3.80 7.64
N GLY A 81 -2.85 -4.61 7.17
CA GLY A 81 -2.09 -5.54 8.01
C GLY A 81 -1.01 -4.87 8.85
N SER A 82 -0.40 -3.77 8.37
CA SER A 82 0.76 -3.14 9.03
C SER A 82 0.54 -2.71 10.49
N PRO A 83 -0.61 -2.12 10.90
CA PRO A 83 -0.83 -1.78 12.31
C PRO A 83 -0.91 -3.03 13.19
N LEU A 84 -1.53 -4.11 12.71
CA LEU A 84 -1.61 -5.38 13.43
C LEU A 84 -0.24 -6.06 13.56
N PHE A 85 0.58 -5.98 12.52
CA PHE A 85 1.95 -6.49 12.57
C PHE A 85 2.78 -5.76 13.62
N LEU A 86 2.63 -4.44 13.75
CA LEU A 86 3.29 -3.66 14.80
C LEU A 86 2.85 -4.12 16.20
N ILE A 87 1.55 -4.29 16.44
CA ILE A 87 1.04 -4.81 17.73
C ILE A 87 1.64 -6.18 18.04
N PHE A 88 1.62 -7.09 17.05
CA PHE A 88 2.10 -8.45 17.23
C PHE A 88 3.61 -8.47 17.52
N LEU A 89 4.38 -7.69 16.76
CA LEU A 89 5.82 -7.55 16.91
C LEU A 89 6.20 -7.07 18.32
N LEU A 90 5.50 -6.07 18.84
CA LEU A 90 5.78 -5.53 20.18
C LEU A 90 5.40 -6.49 21.31
N LYS A 91 4.38 -7.33 21.11
CA LYS A 91 3.89 -8.26 22.13
C LYS A 91 4.67 -9.57 22.15
N HIS A 92 5.10 -10.06 20.99
CA HIS A 92 5.63 -11.42 20.82
C HIS A 92 7.01 -11.48 20.15
N GLY A 93 7.55 -10.34 19.71
CA GLY A 93 8.75 -10.32 18.89
C GLY A 93 8.53 -10.84 17.48
N LEU A 94 9.64 -10.99 16.72
CA LEU A 94 9.62 -11.40 15.32
C LEU A 94 9.53 -12.94 15.15
N THR A 95 8.40 -13.50 15.54
CA THR A 95 8.14 -14.95 15.46
C THR A 95 8.02 -15.44 14.01
N ASP A 96 8.14 -16.75 13.81
CA ASP A 96 7.95 -17.36 12.48
C ASP A 96 6.51 -17.26 11.99
N ARG A 97 5.53 -17.26 12.91
CA ARG A 97 4.12 -16.99 12.58
C ARG A 97 3.93 -15.59 12.02
N LEU A 98 4.48 -14.57 12.69
CA LEU A 98 4.41 -13.18 12.20
C LEU A 98 5.06 -13.05 10.82
N VAL A 99 6.21 -13.69 10.63
CA VAL A 99 6.96 -13.65 9.38
C VAL A 99 6.22 -14.36 8.25
N LEU A 100 5.59 -15.50 8.54
CA LEU A 100 4.71 -16.16 7.58
C LEU A 100 3.54 -15.26 7.18
N THR A 101 2.86 -14.63 8.14
CA THR A 101 1.75 -13.71 7.85
C THR A 101 2.19 -12.51 7.02
N MET A 102 3.34 -11.90 7.33
CA MET A 102 3.92 -10.82 6.55
C MET A 102 4.26 -11.26 5.12
N LYS A 103 4.80 -12.48 4.93
CA LYS A 103 5.05 -13.05 3.59
C LYS A 103 3.75 -13.27 2.83
N ILE A 104 2.72 -13.81 3.46
CA ILE A 104 1.39 -13.99 2.83
C ILE A 104 0.81 -12.64 2.40
N ALA A 105 0.82 -11.64 3.27
CA ALA A 105 0.33 -10.30 2.93
C ALA A 105 1.13 -9.65 1.80
N THR A 106 2.46 -9.83 1.79
CA THR A 106 3.33 -9.38 0.69
C THR A 106 2.99 -10.10 -0.61
N SER A 107 2.84 -11.42 -0.57
CA SER A 107 2.49 -12.25 -1.72
C SER A 107 1.15 -11.82 -2.33
N LEU A 108 0.12 -11.64 -1.50
CA LEU A 108 -1.19 -11.15 -1.94
C LEU A 108 -1.10 -9.77 -2.57
N THR A 109 -0.39 -8.85 -1.92
CA THR A 109 -0.23 -7.47 -2.40
C THR A 109 0.42 -7.44 -3.78
N PHE A 110 1.55 -8.13 -3.96
CA PHE A 110 2.29 -8.15 -5.22
C PHE A 110 1.56 -8.97 -6.30
N THR A 111 0.93 -10.09 -5.96
CA THR A 111 0.10 -10.86 -6.90
C THR A 111 -1.00 -9.97 -7.48
N CYS A 112 -1.73 -9.27 -6.61
CA CYS A 112 -2.86 -8.45 -7.03
C CYS A 112 -2.43 -7.17 -7.75
N HIS A 113 -1.31 -6.56 -7.34
CA HIS A 113 -0.68 -5.47 -8.09
C HIS A 113 -0.26 -5.95 -9.50
N GLY A 114 0.37 -7.11 -9.58
CA GLY A 114 0.77 -7.76 -10.82
C GLY A 114 -0.40 -8.04 -11.76
N LEU A 115 -1.56 -8.48 -11.24
CA LEU A 115 -2.79 -8.68 -12.04
C LEU A 115 -3.21 -7.40 -12.79
N TYR A 116 -3.08 -6.23 -12.17
CA TYR A 116 -3.33 -4.96 -12.86
C TYR A 116 -2.25 -4.67 -13.90
N ALA A 117 -0.97 -4.88 -13.56
CA ALA A 117 0.16 -4.55 -14.43
C ALA A 117 0.22 -5.43 -15.70
N ILE A 118 -0.17 -6.71 -15.62
CA ILE A 118 -0.24 -7.61 -16.78
C ILE A 118 -1.49 -7.39 -17.65
N GLY A 119 -2.49 -6.67 -17.14
CA GLY A 119 -3.75 -6.41 -17.83
C GLY A 119 -4.84 -7.47 -17.62
N TYR A 120 -4.76 -8.31 -16.57
CA TYR A 120 -5.88 -9.19 -16.19
C TYR A 120 -7.08 -8.35 -15.72
N TYR A 121 -6.81 -7.32 -14.93
CA TYR A 121 -7.71 -6.19 -14.74
C TYR A 121 -7.29 -5.03 -15.63
N PRO A 122 -8.22 -4.10 -15.97
CA PRO A 122 -7.86 -2.88 -16.69
C PRO A 122 -6.75 -2.12 -15.96
N VAL A 123 -5.64 -1.86 -16.68
CA VAL A 123 -4.52 -1.08 -16.16
C VAL A 123 -5.05 0.30 -15.75
N PRO A 124 -4.86 0.76 -14.51
CA PRO A 124 -5.37 2.06 -14.09
C PRO A 124 -4.77 3.19 -14.94
N GLY A 125 -5.62 4.05 -15.50
CA GLY A 125 -5.16 5.15 -16.36
C GLY A 125 -4.13 6.07 -15.69
N LEU A 126 -4.31 6.37 -14.40
CA LEU A 126 -3.33 7.12 -13.60
C LEU A 126 -1.97 6.41 -13.51
N PHE A 127 -1.94 5.07 -13.46
CA PHE A 127 -0.68 4.32 -13.39
C PHE A 127 0.06 4.38 -14.72
N MET A 128 -0.68 4.25 -15.83
CA MET A 128 -0.13 4.41 -17.17
C MET A 128 0.41 5.83 -17.39
N SER A 129 -0.35 6.87 -17.01
CA SER A 129 0.08 8.27 -17.19
C SER A 129 1.31 8.62 -16.34
N MET A 130 1.36 8.19 -15.08
CA MET A 130 2.53 8.39 -14.23
C MET A 130 3.77 7.71 -14.83
N THR A 131 3.62 6.50 -15.37
CA THR A 131 4.74 5.75 -15.97
C THR A 131 5.26 6.45 -17.23
N ILE A 132 4.36 6.87 -18.12
CA ILE A 132 4.69 7.69 -19.30
C ILE A 132 5.44 8.95 -18.90
N HIS A 133 4.94 9.67 -17.88
CA HIS A 133 5.52 10.93 -17.45
C HIS A 133 6.92 10.75 -16.83
N ILE A 134 7.11 9.72 -16.00
CA ILE A 134 8.40 9.44 -15.34
C ILE A 134 9.45 8.90 -16.32
N LEU A 135 9.06 8.00 -17.23
CA LEU A 135 9.99 7.32 -18.13
C LEU A 135 10.15 8.00 -19.49
N GLY A 136 9.26 8.93 -19.85
CA GLY A 136 9.26 9.58 -21.17
C GLY A 136 8.92 8.63 -22.33
N THR A 137 8.23 7.52 -22.03
CA THR A 137 7.90 6.46 -23.00
C THR A 137 6.53 6.67 -23.64
N ASP A 138 6.30 6.08 -24.82
CA ASP A 138 4.97 6.02 -25.39
C ASP A 138 4.06 4.97 -24.70
N ALA A 139 2.79 4.90 -25.11
CA ALA A 139 1.83 3.98 -24.51
C ALA A 139 2.18 2.49 -24.72
N ALA A 140 2.70 2.12 -25.90
CA ALA A 140 3.04 0.73 -26.21
C ALA A 140 4.26 0.28 -25.39
N GLN A 141 5.30 1.12 -25.33
CA GLN A 141 6.48 0.93 -24.48
C GLN A 141 6.09 0.81 -23.00
N THR A 142 5.20 1.69 -22.53
CA THR A 142 4.71 1.68 -21.15
C THR A 142 3.97 0.38 -20.83
N ILE A 143 3.09 -0.09 -21.72
CA ILE A 143 2.39 -1.37 -21.53
C ILE A 143 3.36 -2.54 -21.46
N MET A 144 4.39 -2.56 -22.31
CA MET A 144 5.43 -3.61 -22.25
C MET A 144 6.17 -3.57 -20.91
N PHE A 145 6.60 -2.39 -20.47
CA PHE A 145 7.26 -2.20 -19.18
C PHE A 145 6.40 -2.67 -18.00
N LEU A 146 5.12 -2.27 -17.96
CA LEU A 146 4.18 -2.67 -16.91
C LEU A 146 3.95 -4.19 -16.90
N LYS A 147 3.82 -4.82 -18.08
CA LYS A 147 3.73 -6.29 -18.16
C LYS A 147 4.96 -6.98 -17.60
N THR A 148 6.16 -6.48 -17.91
CA THR A 148 7.41 -7.00 -17.33
C THR A 148 7.42 -6.86 -15.82
N ALA A 149 7.08 -5.69 -15.29
CA ALA A 149 6.98 -5.47 -13.85
C ALA A 149 5.95 -6.42 -13.19
N GLY A 150 4.79 -6.61 -13.82
CA GLY A 150 3.76 -7.54 -13.35
C GLY A 150 4.24 -8.99 -13.29
N ILE A 151 5.01 -9.45 -14.27
CA ILE A 151 5.65 -10.77 -14.22
C ILE A 151 6.60 -10.87 -13.02
N LEU A 152 7.43 -9.85 -12.80
CA LEU A 152 8.35 -9.81 -11.66
C LEU A 152 7.58 -9.82 -10.32
N ASP A 153 6.39 -9.20 -10.23
CA ASP A 153 5.56 -9.24 -9.03
C ASP A 153 5.04 -10.65 -8.71
N PHE A 154 4.66 -11.45 -9.72
CA PHE A 154 4.32 -12.86 -9.51
C PHE A 154 5.54 -13.68 -9.08
N LEU A 155 6.72 -13.39 -9.64
CA LEU A 155 7.96 -14.01 -9.20
C LEU A 155 8.29 -13.68 -7.74
N VAL A 156 8.03 -12.44 -7.29
CA VAL A 156 8.11 -12.09 -5.86
C VAL A 156 7.13 -12.92 -5.06
N ALA A 157 5.86 -12.96 -5.48
CA ALA A 157 4.78 -13.60 -4.73
C ALA A 157 5.08 -15.08 -4.37
N VAL A 158 5.79 -15.80 -5.25
CA VAL A 158 6.25 -17.18 -5.00
C VAL A 158 7.66 -17.20 -4.38
N GLY A 159 8.58 -16.41 -4.92
CA GLY A 159 10.01 -16.43 -4.57
C GLY A 159 10.31 -16.08 -3.11
N ILE A 160 9.47 -15.27 -2.46
CA ILE A 160 9.65 -14.93 -1.03
C ILE A 160 9.48 -16.14 -0.08
N PHE A 161 8.85 -17.22 -0.52
CA PHE A 161 8.70 -18.46 0.27
C PHE A 161 9.89 -19.42 0.13
N LEU A 162 10.81 -19.16 -0.79
CA LEU A 162 12.02 -19.96 -0.96
C LEU A 162 13.00 -19.80 0.24
N PRO A 163 13.98 -20.72 0.37
CA PRO A 163 15.04 -20.62 1.38
C PRO A 163 15.73 -19.24 1.36
N ALA A 164 16.21 -18.78 2.53
CA ALA A 164 16.75 -17.42 2.73
C ALA A 164 17.82 -17.00 1.71
N ARG A 165 18.61 -17.97 1.20
CA ARG A 165 19.63 -17.72 0.15
C ARG A 165 19.04 -17.14 -1.15
N PHE A 166 17.80 -17.51 -1.48
CA PHE A 166 17.09 -17.09 -2.69
C PHE A 166 16.06 -16.00 -2.39
N SER A 167 15.22 -16.17 -1.36
CA SER A 167 14.11 -15.24 -1.06
C SER A 167 14.57 -13.81 -0.82
N ARG A 168 15.80 -13.59 -0.34
CA ARG A 168 16.38 -12.25 -0.17
C ARG A 168 16.43 -11.42 -1.47
N TRP A 169 16.60 -12.04 -2.62
CA TRP A 169 16.68 -11.33 -3.90
C TRP A 169 15.30 -10.86 -4.36
N PHE A 170 14.29 -11.71 -4.18
CA PHE A 170 12.88 -11.36 -4.40
C PHE A 170 12.42 -10.27 -3.42
N LEU A 171 12.83 -10.36 -2.15
CA LEU A 171 12.54 -9.33 -1.16
C LEU A 171 13.23 -8.01 -1.48
N LEU A 172 14.48 -8.03 -1.97
CA LEU A 172 15.19 -6.82 -2.37
C LEU A 172 14.49 -6.14 -3.56
N TYR A 173 14.06 -6.91 -4.55
CA TYR A 173 13.23 -6.39 -5.64
C TYR A 173 11.91 -5.83 -5.10
N ALA A 174 11.21 -6.53 -4.20
CA ALA A 174 9.97 -6.05 -3.60
C ALA A 174 10.15 -4.73 -2.84
N VAL A 175 11.27 -4.57 -2.12
CA VAL A 175 11.63 -3.29 -1.47
C VAL A 175 11.81 -2.20 -2.51
N PHE A 176 12.63 -2.44 -3.53
CA PHE A 176 12.88 -1.46 -4.58
C PHE A 176 11.59 -1.07 -5.31
N TRP A 177 10.82 -2.06 -5.76
CA TRP A 177 9.63 -1.85 -6.57
C TRP A 177 8.48 -1.24 -5.77
N GLY A 178 8.28 -1.68 -4.53
CA GLY A 178 7.31 -1.06 -3.61
C GLY A 178 7.66 0.40 -3.30
N ALA A 179 8.95 0.73 -3.18
CA ALA A 179 9.39 2.11 -2.97
C ALA A 179 9.24 2.95 -4.24
N ALA A 180 9.62 2.41 -5.40
CA ALA A 180 9.49 3.08 -6.69
C ALA A 180 8.03 3.41 -7.02
N THR A 181 7.12 2.44 -6.84
CA THR A 181 5.69 2.64 -7.10
C THR A 181 5.01 3.57 -6.09
N ALA A 182 5.48 3.63 -4.84
CA ALA A 182 5.05 4.64 -3.87
C ALA A 182 5.54 6.04 -4.27
N ALA A 183 6.82 6.19 -4.61
CA ALA A 183 7.41 7.46 -5.04
C ALA A 183 6.79 7.97 -6.35
N ALA A 184 6.43 7.07 -7.27
CA ALA A 184 5.78 7.41 -8.52
C ALA A 184 4.48 8.20 -8.34
N ARG A 185 3.79 8.09 -7.19
CA ARG A 185 2.58 8.88 -6.88
C ARG A 185 2.87 10.38 -6.91
N VAL A 186 3.97 10.78 -6.30
CA VAL A 186 4.41 12.18 -6.28
C VAL A 186 5.13 12.50 -7.59
N LEU A 187 6.15 11.73 -7.97
CA LEU A 187 6.98 12.04 -9.14
C LEU A 187 6.17 12.12 -10.44
N GLY A 188 5.20 11.22 -10.63
CA GLY A 188 4.37 11.18 -11.83
C GLY A 188 3.31 12.27 -11.90
N ASN A 189 3.02 12.96 -10.80
CA ASN A 189 2.00 14.03 -10.75
C ASN A 189 2.54 15.34 -10.15
N PHE A 190 3.85 15.53 -10.14
CA PHE A 190 4.47 16.75 -9.63
C PHE A 190 4.60 17.80 -10.73
N TYR A 191 4.02 18.98 -10.51
CA TYR A 191 4.08 20.10 -11.44
C TYR A 191 4.86 21.25 -10.81
N TRP A 192 5.91 21.71 -11.49
CA TRP A 192 6.75 22.82 -11.00
C TRP A 192 6.01 24.14 -10.88
N GLN A 193 4.92 24.31 -11.63
CA GLN A 193 4.07 25.49 -11.57
C GLN A 193 3.23 25.53 -10.28
N PHE A 194 2.95 24.38 -9.67
CA PHE A 194 2.10 24.24 -8.49
C PHE A 194 2.70 23.22 -7.50
N PRO A 195 3.89 23.50 -6.94
CA PRO A 195 4.64 22.51 -6.18
C PRO A 195 3.94 22.13 -4.87
N LEU A 196 3.35 23.11 -4.17
CA LEU A 196 2.65 22.87 -2.91
C LEU A 196 1.35 22.09 -3.10
N ASP A 197 0.57 22.44 -4.13
CA ASP A 197 -0.68 21.71 -4.45
C ASP A 197 -0.39 20.28 -4.88
N SER A 198 0.66 20.08 -5.68
CA SER A 198 1.13 18.75 -6.08
C SER A 198 1.49 17.90 -4.85
N LEU A 199 2.25 18.47 -3.91
CA LEU A 199 2.63 17.74 -2.69
C LEU A 199 1.41 17.44 -1.81
N HIS A 200 0.53 18.41 -1.60
CA HIS A 200 -0.68 18.24 -0.81
C HIS A 200 -1.59 17.13 -1.36
N GLN A 201 -1.71 17.02 -2.69
CA GLN A 201 -2.55 16.01 -3.34
C GLN A 201 -1.95 14.60 -3.38
N TRP A 202 -0.62 14.45 -3.42
CA TRP A 202 -0.01 13.15 -3.73
C TRP A 202 0.87 12.55 -2.64
N VAL A 203 1.37 13.36 -1.69
CA VAL A 203 2.25 12.84 -0.62
C VAL A 203 1.53 11.84 0.27
N TYR A 204 0.25 12.06 0.57
CA TYR A 204 -0.49 11.12 1.41
C TYR A 204 -0.65 9.75 0.74
N GLU A 205 -0.85 9.68 -0.58
CA GLU A 205 -0.91 8.42 -1.35
C GLU A 205 0.43 7.67 -1.30
N MET A 206 1.54 8.41 -1.36
CA MET A 206 2.88 7.84 -1.22
C MET A 206 3.07 7.25 0.20
N VAL A 207 2.81 8.03 1.26
CA VAL A 207 2.97 7.60 2.66
C VAL A 207 2.06 6.42 2.98
N TYR A 208 0.82 6.48 2.50
CA TYR A 208 -0.15 5.41 2.66
C TYR A 208 0.36 4.08 2.09
N ARG A 209 1.20 4.10 1.06
CA ARG A 209 1.79 2.91 0.40
C ARG A 209 3.14 2.47 0.96
N PHE A 210 3.66 3.12 1.99
CA PHE A 210 4.92 2.71 2.63
C PHE A 210 4.98 1.25 3.09
N PRO A 211 3.88 0.61 3.55
CA PRO A 211 3.89 -0.81 3.88
C PRO A 211 4.35 -1.72 2.72
N HIS A 212 4.14 -1.31 1.46
CA HIS A 212 4.53 -2.07 0.27
C HIS A 212 6.04 -2.30 0.16
N PHE A 213 6.89 -1.47 0.78
CA PHE A 213 8.34 -1.68 0.82
C PHE A 213 8.90 -1.87 2.22
N LEU A 214 8.29 -1.27 3.26
CA LEU A 214 8.77 -1.41 4.64
C LEU A 214 8.60 -2.83 5.18
N ILE A 215 7.49 -3.51 4.85
CA ILE A 215 7.27 -4.89 5.30
C ILE A 215 8.22 -5.86 4.58
N PRO A 216 8.39 -5.80 3.24
CA PRO A 216 9.46 -6.54 2.56
C PRO A 216 10.86 -6.24 3.09
N ALA A 217 11.16 -4.99 3.48
CA ALA A 217 12.45 -4.63 4.06
C ALA A 217 12.69 -5.34 5.40
N ALA A 218 11.68 -5.37 6.27
CA ALA A 218 11.74 -6.11 7.53
C ALA A 218 11.98 -7.63 7.29
N LEU A 219 11.29 -8.21 6.30
CA LEU A 219 11.49 -9.61 5.89
C LEU A 219 12.91 -9.86 5.34
N PHE A 220 13.43 -8.92 4.53
CA PHE A 220 14.79 -9.00 3.97
C PHE A 220 15.85 -9.00 5.07
N LEU A 221 15.72 -8.12 6.07
CA LEU A 221 16.65 -8.05 7.20
C LEU A 221 16.66 -9.36 7.99
N LYS A 222 15.49 -9.99 8.21
CA LYS A 222 15.42 -11.33 8.85
C LYS A 222 16.12 -12.40 7.99
N ALA A 223 15.85 -12.44 6.70
CA ALA A 223 16.45 -13.42 5.79
C ALA A 223 17.99 -13.27 5.74
N ARG A 224 18.50 -12.04 5.76
CA ARG A 224 19.94 -11.75 5.83
C ARG A 224 20.56 -12.25 7.14
N ALA A 225 19.91 -12.00 8.28
CA ALA A 225 20.40 -12.45 9.59
C ALA A 225 20.42 -13.98 9.72
N GLN A 226 19.47 -14.69 9.13
CA GLN A 226 19.45 -16.16 9.13
C GLN A 226 20.64 -16.77 8.38
N ARG A 227 21.06 -16.16 7.26
CA ARG A 227 22.24 -16.62 6.51
C ARG A 227 23.56 -16.43 7.25
N GLN A 228 23.67 -15.40 8.08
CA GLN A 228 24.91 -15.19 8.86
C GLN A 228 25.10 -16.25 9.95
N ARG A 229 24.08 -17.06 10.23
CA ARG A 229 24.07 -18.06 11.30
C ARG A 229 24.21 -19.51 10.82
N GLY A 230 24.20 -19.77 9.50
CA GLY A 230 24.31 -21.11 8.92
C GLY A 230 25.11 -21.09 7.63
#